data_AF-A0A091G1W5-F1
#
_entry.id   AF-A0A091G1W5-F1
#
_cell.length_a   1.000
_cell.length_b   1.000
_cell.length_c   1.000
_cell.angle_alpha   90.00
_cell.angle_beta   90.00
_cell.angle_gamma   90.00
#
_symmetry.space_group_name_H-M   'P 1'
#
loop_
_entity.id
_entity.type
_entity.pdbx_description
1 polymer ?
#
loop_
_entity_poly.entity_id
_entity_poly.type
_entity_poly.pdbx_seq_one_letter_code
_entity_poly.pdbx_strand_id
1 'polypeptide(L)'
;MKEFDEAFERIIQNLNFQLKAYDGVTQLIAKIKQRSIGLPGSEDDGTSCDTGLKGVGKEAGLLTVKGRYGRDIEKELPQFDIWEQWMKDIPGIGPILAAKLIIHFNYKFVSICQKCGEDLEKTEGAMICTGCGESSKDDGVLKYRLSQRDFPTISKWWAFMGRHTVDGNMPKRAKGVVANWSTPGRTLGFHIGDQFNRQKEDHPYKAFMLSRKAKHQKNHPDWSKGHVHNAARNEAVKLFLSHFWHVSRTLAGKPVSDPYSGVIMGHTNIVKPFYFAG
;
A
#
# COMPACT_ATOMS: atom_id res chain seq x y z
N MET A 1 10.34 -22.40 -11.17
CA MET A 1 9.85 -21.63 -10.00
C MET A 1 11.00 -21.65 -9.01
N LYS A 2 11.64 -20.53 -8.67
CA LYS A 2 12.62 -20.56 -7.58
C LYS A 2 11.80 -20.74 -6.31
N GLU A 3 11.85 -21.93 -5.72
CA GLU A 3 11.32 -22.15 -4.38
C GLU A 3 11.96 -21.12 -3.46
N PHE A 4 11.13 -20.46 -2.65
CA PHE A 4 11.66 -19.60 -1.62
C PHE A 4 12.44 -20.47 -0.65
N ASP A 5 13.54 -19.95 -0.12
CA ASP A 5 14.08 -20.51 1.11
C ASP A 5 12.96 -20.49 2.17
N GLU A 6 12.70 -21.62 2.82
CA GLU A 6 11.62 -21.78 3.81
C GLU A 6 11.73 -20.73 4.93
N ALA A 7 12.97 -20.35 5.29
CA ALA A 7 13.22 -19.31 6.26
C ALA A 7 12.72 -17.93 5.79
N PHE A 8 12.93 -17.60 4.51
CA PHE A 8 12.46 -16.34 3.93
C PHE A 8 10.94 -16.32 3.71
N GLU A 9 10.34 -17.47 3.36
CA GLU A 9 8.89 -17.59 3.32
C GLU A 9 8.26 -17.29 4.69
N ARG A 10 8.84 -17.81 5.78
CA ARG A 10 8.39 -17.50 7.14
C ARG A 10 8.46 -16.00 7.46
N ILE A 11 9.53 -15.32 7.05
CA ILE A 11 9.66 -13.86 7.19
C ILE A 11 8.51 -13.13 6.48
N ILE A 12 8.21 -13.51 5.24
CA ILE A 12 7.13 -12.89 4.44
C ILE A 12 5.75 -13.14 5.07
N GLN A 13 5.51 -14.37 5.53
CA GLN A 13 4.27 -14.73 6.21
C GLN A 13 4.10 -13.96 7.52
N ASN A 14 5.16 -13.84 8.33
CA ASN A 14 5.17 -13.08 9.57
C ASN A 14 4.91 -11.59 9.31
N LEU A 15 5.61 -11.00 8.35
CA LEU A 15 5.43 -9.59 7.95
C LEU A 15 3.98 -9.31 7.53
N ASN A 16 3.38 -10.20 6.73
CA ASN A 16 1.99 -10.07 6.30
C ASN A 16 1.00 -10.22 7.49
N PHE A 17 1.27 -11.15 8.42
CA PHE A 17 0.50 -11.27 9.65
C PHE A 17 0.55 -9.98 10.47
N GLN A 18 1.75 -9.46 10.74
CA GLN A 18 1.94 -8.24 11.53
C GLN A 18 1.27 -7.03 10.87
N LEU A 19 1.34 -6.90 9.54
CA LEU A 19 0.65 -5.85 8.80
C LEU A 19 -0.87 -5.92 8.95
N LYS A 20 -1.45 -7.12 8.81
CA LYS A 20 -2.90 -7.33 9.00
C LYS A 20 -3.32 -7.03 10.43
N ALA A 21 -2.52 -7.45 11.41
CA ALA A 21 -2.77 -7.18 12.82
C ALA A 21 -2.67 -5.68 13.14
N TYR A 22 -1.64 -5.00 12.62
CA TYR A 22 -1.46 -3.55 12.74
C TYR A 22 -2.67 -2.79 12.17
N ASP A 23 -3.15 -3.19 11.00
CA ASP A 23 -4.32 -2.58 10.36
C ASP A 23 -5.61 -2.85 11.14
N GLY A 24 -5.79 -4.08 11.64
CA GLY A 24 -6.93 -4.45 12.49
C GLY A 24 -6.98 -3.61 13.77
N VAL A 25 -5.87 -3.49 14.49
CA VAL A 25 -5.78 -2.67 15.71
C VAL A 25 -5.97 -1.18 15.38
N THR A 26 -5.40 -0.70 14.27
CA THR A 26 -5.58 0.70 13.84
C THR A 26 -7.05 1.04 13.56
N GLN A 27 -7.77 0.14 12.88
CA GLN A 27 -9.20 0.31 12.64
C GLN A 27 -10.02 0.28 13.93
N LEU A 28 -9.67 -0.61 14.86
CA LEU A 28 -10.35 -0.68 16.16
C LEU A 28 -10.15 0.61 16.97
N ILE A 29 -8.92 1.12 17.05
CA ILE A 29 -8.61 2.41 17.69
C ILE A 29 -9.45 3.52 17.07
N ALA A 30 -9.53 3.61 15.73
CA ALA A 30 -10.31 4.64 15.06
C ALA A 30 -11.80 4.56 15.41
N LYS A 31 -12.37 3.35 15.42
CA LYS A 31 -13.78 3.12 15.81
C LYS A 31 -14.04 3.53 17.26
N ILE A 32 -13.15 3.19 18.18
CA ILE A 32 -13.28 3.56 19.60
C ILE A 32 -13.25 5.08 19.76
N LYS A 33 -12.27 5.76 19.15
CA LYS A 33 -12.18 7.23 19.19
C LYS A 33 -13.44 7.90 18.67
N GLN A 34 -13.94 7.46 17.51
CA GLN A 34 -15.18 8.01 16.93
C GLN A 34 -16.40 7.82 17.85
N ARG A 35 -16.51 6.65 18.49
CA ARG A 35 -17.59 6.38 19.46
C ARG A 35 -17.46 7.26 20.70
N SER A 36 -16.23 7.44 21.20
CA SER A 36 -15.97 8.28 22.38
C SER A 36 -16.33 9.74 22.13
N ILE A 37 -16.02 10.29 20.96
CA ILE A 37 -16.39 11.67 20.56
C ILE A 37 -17.90 11.83 20.41
N GLY A 38 -18.60 10.74 20.07
CA GLY A 38 -20.06 10.74 19.95
C GLY A 38 -20.80 10.71 21.29
N LEU A 39 -20.11 10.61 22.43
CA LEU A 39 -20.75 10.54 23.75
C LEU A 39 -21.18 11.94 24.22
N PRO A 40 -22.38 12.09 24.82
CA PRO A 40 -22.80 13.36 25.40
C PRO A 40 -21.79 13.86 26.45
N GLY A 41 -21.36 15.12 26.34
CA GLY A 41 -20.43 15.73 27.29
C GLY A 41 -18.96 15.37 27.10
N SER A 42 -18.57 14.66 26.03
CA SER A 42 -17.15 14.47 25.71
C SER A 42 -16.52 15.78 25.25
N GLU A 43 -15.43 16.21 25.88
CA GLU A 43 -14.59 17.27 25.34
C GLU A 43 -13.90 16.78 24.05
N ASP A 44 -13.74 17.68 23.07
CA ASP A 44 -13.23 17.40 21.71
C ASP A 44 -11.74 16.92 21.71
N ASP A 45 -11.11 16.85 22.89
CA ASP A 45 -9.73 16.44 23.06
C ASP A 45 -9.49 14.93 22.93
N GLY A 46 -10.57 14.12 22.97
CA GLY A 46 -10.68 12.72 22.48
C GLY A 46 -9.61 11.72 22.95
N THR A 47 -8.79 12.09 23.92
CA THR A 47 -7.57 11.35 24.26
C THR A 47 -7.19 11.46 25.72
N SER A 48 -7.90 12.24 26.55
CA SER A 48 -7.51 12.43 27.93
C SER A 48 -7.58 11.13 28.76
N CYS A 49 -8.66 10.33 28.65
CA CYS A 49 -8.99 9.37 29.69
C CYS A 49 -9.38 7.93 29.28
N ASP A 50 -9.32 7.51 28.01
CA ASP A 50 -9.74 6.14 27.66
C ASP A 50 -8.67 5.09 28.02
N THR A 51 -8.95 4.38 29.11
CA THR A 51 -8.16 3.27 29.65
C THR A 51 -8.01 2.12 28.64
N GLY A 52 -8.95 1.91 27.71
CA GLY A 52 -8.81 0.90 26.66
C GLY A 52 -7.76 1.25 25.60
N LEU A 53 -7.57 2.54 25.31
CA LEU A 53 -6.58 3.00 24.34
C LEU A 53 -5.17 3.08 24.94
N LYS A 54 -5.03 3.66 26.15
CA LYS A 54 -3.74 3.88 26.81
C LYS A 54 -3.31 2.72 27.72
N GLY A 55 -4.26 1.96 28.25
CA GLY A 55 -4.03 0.97 29.31
C GLY A 55 -4.24 1.55 30.71
N VAL A 56 -4.29 0.69 31.72
CA VAL A 56 -4.34 1.07 33.15
C VAL A 56 -3.07 0.56 33.84
N GLY A 57 -2.36 1.46 34.55
CA GLY A 57 -1.14 1.09 35.27
C GLY A 57 -0.07 0.48 34.33
N LYS A 58 0.22 -0.82 34.52
CA LYS A 58 1.18 -1.59 33.69
C LYS A 58 0.52 -2.35 32.53
N GLU A 59 -0.81 -2.33 32.42
CA GLU A 59 -1.52 -3.04 31.36
C GLU A 59 -1.37 -2.34 30.00
N ALA A 60 -1.25 -3.13 28.93
CA ALA A 60 -1.07 -2.58 27.59
C ALA A 60 -2.42 -2.18 26.97
N GLY A 61 -2.61 -0.90 26.68
CA GLY A 61 -3.70 -0.42 25.83
C GLY A 61 -3.48 -0.74 24.35
N LEU A 62 -4.52 -0.51 23.53
CA LEU A 62 -4.46 -0.75 22.08
C LEU A 62 -3.36 0.04 21.37
N LEU A 63 -3.02 1.24 21.84
CA LEU A 63 -1.90 2.03 21.30
C LEU A 63 -0.56 1.32 21.51
N THR A 64 -0.36 0.70 22.67
CA THR A 64 0.82 -0.09 22.98
C THR A 64 0.90 -1.32 22.09
N VAL A 65 -0.22 -2.03 21.89
CA VAL A 65 -0.30 -3.19 21.00
C VAL A 65 0.03 -2.80 19.55
N LYS A 66 -0.56 -1.71 19.05
CA LYS A 66 -0.24 -1.16 17.72
C LYS A 66 1.26 -0.85 17.59
N GLY A 67 1.85 -0.23 18.62
CA GLY A 67 3.27 0.09 18.66
C GLY A 67 4.18 -1.15 18.64
N ARG A 68 3.76 -2.27 19.28
CA ARG A 68 4.48 -3.54 19.21
C ARG A 68 4.54 -4.07 17.78
N TYR A 69 3.38 -4.19 17.11
CA TYR A 69 3.35 -4.62 15.71
C TYR A 69 4.17 -3.70 14.80
N GLY A 70 4.15 -2.38 15.05
CA GLY A 70 4.97 -1.45 14.28
C GLY A 70 6.47 -1.70 14.40
N ARG A 71 6.97 -1.94 15.62
CA ARG A 71 8.38 -2.30 15.85
C ARG A 71 8.75 -3.65 15.28
N ASP A 72 7.84 -4.62 15.36
CA ASP A 72 8.11 -5.96 14.83
C ASP A 72 8.17 -5.94 13.31
N ILE A 73 7.32 -5.15 12.64
CA ILE A 73 7.42 -4.89 11.19
C ILE A 73 8.77 -4.27 10.84
N GLU A 74 9.20 -3.27 11.60
CA GLU A 74 10.48 -2.58 11.37
C GLU A 74 11.69 -3.51 11.48
N LYS A 75 11.66 -4.49 12.37
CA LYS A 75 12.74 -5.49 12.52
C LYS A 75 12.84 -6.47 11.34
N GLU A 76 11.74 -6.72 10.64
CA GLU A 76 11.72 -7.63 9.49
C GLU A 76 12.19 -6.96 8.20
N LEU A 77 12.08 -5.62 8.11
CA LEU A 77 12.40 -4.87 6.90
C LEU A 77 13.86 -4.96 6.42
N PRO A 78 14.88 -5.04 7.29
CA PRO A 78 16.27 -5.22 6.87
C PRO A 78 16.54 -6.47 6.01
N GLN A 79 15.63 -7.44 6.02
CA GLN A 79 15.71 -8.64 5.18
C GLN A 79 15.40 -8.36 3.69
N PHE A 80 14.97 -7.15 3.35
CA PHE A 80 14.59 -6.76 1.99
C PHE A 80 15.56 -5.71 1.45
N ASP A 81 16.30 -6.03 0.39
CA ASP A 81 17.30 -5.13 -0.21
C ASP A 81 16.76 -3.74 -0.54
N ILE A 82 15.52 -3.66 -1.03
CA ILE A 82 14.89 -2.38 -1.36
C ILE A 82 14.69 -1.47 -0.15
N TRP A 83 14.50 -2.05 1.04
CA TRP A 83 14.45 -1.27 2.26
C TRP A 83 15.83 -0.72 2.61
N GLU A 84 16.83 -1.60 2.66
CA GLU A 84 18.19 -1.25 3.08
C GLU A 84 18.92 -0.31 2.12
N GLN A 85 18.64 -0.41 0.83
CA GLN A 85 19.34 0.35 -0.20
C GLN A 85 18.60 1.62 -0.65
N TRP A 86 17.35 1.82 -0.22
CA TRP A 86 16.56 2.93 -0.75
C TRP A 86 15.45 3.45 0.16
N MET A 87 14.49 2.60 0.57
CA MET A 87 13.23 3.12 1.13
C MET A 87 13.40 3.77 2.52
N LYS A 88 14.34 3.27 3.33
CA LYS A 88 14.58 3.80 4.69
C LYS A 88 15.04 5.26 4.69
N ASP A 89 15.65 5.70 3.59
CA ASP A 89 16.21 7.05 3.45
C ASP A 89 15.20 8.08 2.93
N ILE A 90 13.95 7.67 2.63
CA ILE A 90 12.93 8.55 2.04
C ILE A 90 12.04 9.13 3.14
N PRO A 91 12.12 10.44 3.44
CA PRO A 91 11.24 11.06 4.42
C PRO A 91 9.77 10.91 4.05
N GLY A 92 8.96 10.44 5.01
CA GLY A 92 7.54 10.15 4.79
C GLY A 92 7.21 8.74 4.31
N ILE A 93 8.21 7.89 4.02
CA ILE A 93 8.02 6.45 3.78
C ILE A 93 8.53 5.66 5.00
N GLY A 94 7.70 5.62 6.04
CA GLY A 94 8.04 4.85 7.25
C GLY A 94 7.86 3.33 7.07
N PRO A 95 8.32 2.53 8.06
CA PRO A 95 8.32 1.06 8.01
C PRO A 95 6.98 0.44 7.58
N ILE A 96 5.86 0.94 8.08
CA ILE A 96 4.53 0.42 7.75
C ILE A 96 4.19 0.60 6.27
N LEU A 97 4.45 1.78 5.70
CA LEU A 97 4.17 2.03 4.28
C LEU A 97 5.10 1.22 3.39
N ALA A 98 6.37 1.10 3.81
CA ALA A 98 7.37 0.31 3.10
C ALA A 98 7.00 -1.18 3.06
N ALA A 99 6.71 -1.78 4.21
CA ALA A 99 6.28 -3.17 4.33
C ALA A 99 5.03 -3.45 3.49
N LYS A 100 4.03 -2.56 3.51
CA LYS A 100 2.84 -2.70 2.66
C LYS A 100 3.18 -2.70 1.18
N LEU A 101 4.08 -1.81 0.73
CA LEU A 101 4.51 -1.78 -0.67
C LEU A 101 5.23 -3.06 -1.06
N ILE A 102 6.18 -3.52 -0.23
CA ILE A 102 6.94 -4.75 -0.46
C ILE A 102 5.99 -5.95 -0.59
N ILE A 103 5.06 -6.12 0.35
CA ILE A 103 4.06 -7.19 0.31
C ILE A 103 3.16 -7.08 -0.92
N HIS A 104 2.63 -5.88 -1.22
CA HIS A 104 1.76 -5.70 -2.38
C HIS A 104 2.48 -5.82 -3.72
N PHE A 105 3.78 -5.55 -3.78
CA PHE A 105 4.51 -5.62 -5.03
C PHE A 105 4.98 -7.04 -5.35
N ASN A 106 5.60 -7.70 -4.37
CA ASN A 106 6.33 -8.94 -4.58
C ASN A 106 5.51 -10.20 -4.33
N TYR A 107 4.42 -10.13 -3.57
CA TYR A 107 3.77 -11.33 -3.04
C TYR A 107 2.25 -11.36 -3.24
N LYS A 108 1.73 -12.57 -3.45
CA LYS A 108 0.31 -12.92 -3.47
C LYS A 108 0.10 -14.09 -2.52
N PHE A 109 -0.91 -13.97 -1.65
CA PHE A 109 -1.36 -15.05 -0.79
C PHE A 109 -2.57 -15.69 -1.46
N VAL A 110 -2.37 -16.85 -2.08
CA VAL A 110 -3.40 -17.57 -2.84
C VAL A 110 -4.09 -18.54 -1.91
N SER A 111 -5.41 -18.44 -1.80
CA SER A 111 -6.21 -19.39 -1.02
C SER A 111 -6.15 -20.77 -1.64
N ILE A 112 -5.90 -21.80 -0.83
CA ILE A 112 -5.76 -23.19 -1.28
C ILE A 112 -6.77 -24.11 -0.59
N CYS A 113 -7.18 -25.16 -1.29
CA CYS A 113 -8.04 -26.21 -0.77
C CYS A 113 -7.26 -27.04 0.27
N GLN A 114 -7.88 -27.30 1.42
CA GLN A 114 -7.21 -28.05 2.49
C GLN A 114 -7.10 -29.55 2.20
N LYS A 115 -7.93 -30.08 1.29
CA LYS A 115 -7.96 -31.50 0.94
C LYS A 115 -6.95 -31.86 -0.14
N CYS A 116 -6.91 -31.10 -1.23
CA CYS A 116 -6.04 -31.41 -2.38
C CYS A 116 -4.91 -30.39 -2.62
N GLY A 117 -4.89 -29.26 -1.91
CA GLY A 117 -3.82 -28.25 -2.06
C GLY A 117 -3.94 -27.33 -3.28
N GLU A 118 -4.93 -27.56 -4.15
CA GLU A 118 -5.15 -26.74 -5.35
C GLU A 118 -5.78 -25.36 -5.05
N ASP A 119 -5.69 -24.45 -6.00
CA ASP A 119 -6.16 -23.07 -5.84
C ASP A 119 -7.69 -23.00 -5.65
N LEU A 120 -8.12 -22.13 -4.74
CA LEU A 120 -9.52 -21.76 -4.55
C LEU A 120 -9.84 -20.49 -5.33
N GLU A 121 -10.92 -20.53 -6.12
CA GLU A 121 -11.45 -19.38 -6.85
C GLU A 121 -12.76 -18.89 -6.25
N LYS A 122 -12.94 -17.56 -6.24
CA LYS A 122 -14.14 -16.94 -5.71
C LYS A 122 -15.25 -16.95 -6.76
N THR A 123 -16.33 -17.67 -6.48
CA THR A 123 -17.59 -17.63 -7.23
C THR A 123 -18.67 -16.91 -6.43
N GLU A 124 -19.88 -16.78 -6.97
CA GLU A 124 -21.00 -16.13 -6.29
C GLU A 124 -21.33 -16.84 -4.96
N GLY A 125 -20.80 -16.31 -3.86
CA GLY A 125 -21.08 -16.77 -2.49
C GLY A 125 -20.25 -17.96 -2.00
N ALA A 126 -19.24 -18.42 -2.75
CA ALA A 126 -18.36 -19.52 -2.32
C ALA A 126 -16.93 -19.37 -2.85
N MET A 127 -16.00 -20.09 -2.22
CA MET A 127 -14.65 -20.33 -2.77
C MET A 127 -14.63 -21.80 -3.21
N ILE A 128 -14.48 -22.03 -4.51
CA ILE A 128 -14.53 -23.37 -5.12
C ILE A 128 -13.11 -23.79 -5.49
N CYS A 129 -12.76 -25.03 -5.16
CA CYS A 129 -11.49 -25.62 -5.54
C CYS A 129 -11.45 -25.92 -7.03
N THR A 130 -10.39 -25.47 -7.70
CA THR A 130 -10.13 -25.71 -9.12
C THR A 130 -9.80 -27.18 -9.43
N GLY A 131 -9.28 -27.93 -8.46
CA GLY A 131 -8.93 -29.35 -8.61
C GLY A 131 -10.08 -30.31 -8.32
N CYS A 132 -10.65 -30.26 -7.10
CA CYS A 132 -11.69 -31.20 -6.68
C CYS A 132 -13.13 -30.68 -6.87
N GLY A 133 -13.32 -29.41 -7.23
CA GLY A 133 -14.65 -28.80 -7.38
C GLY A 133 -15.39 -28.54 -6.06
N GLU A 134 -14.80 -28.91 -4.92
CA GLU A 134 -15.44 -28.74 -3.63
C GLU A 134 -15.40 -27.29 -3.14
N SER A 135 -16.45 -26.94 -2.40
CA SER A 135 -16.59 -25.63 -1.76
C SER A 135 -15.87 -25.60 -0.42
N SER A 136 -15.07 -24.56 -0.16
CA SER A 136 -14.37 -24.41 1.13
C SER A 136 -15.23 -23.83 2.25
N LYS A 137 -16.56 -23.89 2.14
CA LYS A 137 -17.49 -23.29 3.12
C LYS A 137 -17.34 -23.90 4.52
N ASP A 138 -17.09 -25.21 4.57
CA ASP A 138 -17.05 -25.98 5.83
C ASP A 138 -15.61 -26.22 6.33
N ASP A 139 -14.61 -25.75 5.61
CA ASP A 139 -13.18 -25.96 5.93
C ASP A 139 -12.67 -25.06 7.08
N GLY A 140 -13.53 -24.22 7.66
CA GLY A 140 -13.16 -23.27 8.71
C GLY A 140 -12.25 -22.15 8.21
N VAL A 141 -11.02 -22.06 8.75
CA VAL A 141 -10.06 -21.00 8.39
C VAL A 141 -9.35 -21.33 7.08
N LEU A 142 -9.52 -20.46 6.07
CA LEU A 142 -8.81 -20.59 4.79
C LEU A 142 -7.28 -20.64 4.99
N LYS A 143 -6.64 -21.61 4.31
CA LYS A 143 -5.18 -21.68 4.18
C LYS A 143 -4.73 -20.94 2.93
N TYR A 144 -3.51 -20.41 2.98
CA TYR A 144 -2.94 -19.65 1.87
C TYR A 144 -1.55 -20.16 1.54
N ARG A 145 -1.27 -20.29 0.25
CA ARG A 145 0.07 -20.48 -0.31
C ARG A 145 0.67 -19.13 -0.68
N LEU A 146 1.94 -18.93 -0.34
CA LEU A 146 2.70 -17.79 -0.81
C LEU A 146 3.08 -17.99 -2.29
N SER A 147 2.86 -16.97 -3.10
CA SER A 147 3.23 -16.95 -4.51
C SER A 147 3.90 -15.62 -4.87
N GLN A 148 4.91 -15.66 -5.73
CA GLN A 148 5.56 -14.46 -6.25
C GLN A 148 4.63 -13.71 -7.20
N ARG A 149 4.64 -12.39 -7.08
CA ARG A 149 3.99 -11.47 -7.99
C ARG A 149 5.07 -10.75 -8.79
N ASP A 150 4.82 -10.61 -10.10
CA ASP A 150 5.65 -9.77 -10.95
C ASP A 150 4.80 -8.75 -11.69
N PHE A 151 5.33 -7.53 -11.79
CA PHE A 151 4.79 -6.46 -12.62
C PHE A 151 5.78 -6.14 -13.73
N PRO A 152 5.63 -6.73 -14.93
CA PRO A 152 6.57 -6.54 -16.03
C PRO A 152 6.70 -5.09 -16.52
N THR A 153 5.69 -4.25 -16.28
CA THR A 153 5.69 -2.84 -16.67
C THR A 153 5.12 -1.96 -15.56
N ILE A 154 5.57 -0.70 -15.52
CA ILE A 154 5.05 0.29 -14.58
C ILE A 154 3.54 0.51 -14.74
N SER A 155 2.99 0.43 -15.95
CA SER A 155 1.56 0.56 -16.19
C SER A 155 0.73 -0.52 -15.50
N LYS A 156 1.22 -1.77 -15.46
CA LYS A 156 0.56 -2.87 -14.73
C LYS A 156 0.60 -2.61 -13.22
N TRP A 157 1.71 -2.09 -12.71
CA TRP A 157 1.83 -1.73 -11.29
C TRP A 157 0.87 -0.58 -10.91
N TRP A 158 0.78 0.47 -11.73
CA TRP A 158 -0.20 1.53 -11.51
C TRP A 158 -1.64 1.04 -11.60
N ALA A 159 -1.93 0.13 -12.54
CA ALA A 159 -3.26 -0.46 -12.66
C ALA A 159 -3.65 -1.21 -11.38
N PHE A 160 -2.74 -2.03 -10.86
CA PHE A 160 -2.94 -2.72 -9.59
C PHE A 160 -3.16 -1.76 -8.42
N MET A 161 -2.39 -0.66 -8.35
CA MET A 161 -2.54 0.39 -7.34
C MET A 161 -3.77 1.28 -7.59
N GLY A 162 -4.52 1.05 -8.67
CA GLY A 162 -5.69 1.81 -9.09
C GLY A 162 -5.37 3.24 -9.50
N ARG A 163 -4.12 3.52 -9.92
CA ARG A 163 -3.59 4.85 -10.31
C ARG A 163 -3.52 5.02 -11.84
N HIS A 164 -4.03 4.05 -12.59
CA HIS A 164 -4.19 4.15 -14.04
C HIS A 164 -5.36 5.07 -14.41
N THR A 165 -5.48 5.33 -15.70
CA THR A 165 -6.60 6.06 -16.29
C THR A 165 -7.43 5.10 -17.13
N VAL A 166 -8.74 5.20 -17.03
CA VAL A 166 -9.75 4.57 -17.88
C VAL A 166 -10.53 5.72 -18.50
N ASP A 167 -10.53 5.82 -19.83
CA ASP A 167 -11.18 6.91 -20.58
C ASP A 167 -10.75 8.31 -20.11
N GLY A 168 -9.44 8.51 -19.97
CA GLY A 168 -8.83 9.76 -19.50
C GLY A 168 -9.04 10.05 -18.00
N ASN A 169 -9.82 9.24 -17.29
CA ASN A 169 -10.22 9.47 -15.91
C ASN A 169 -9.65 8.41 -14.97
N MET A 170 -9.41 8.81 -13.73
CA MET A 170 -9.01 7.86 -12.69
C MET A 170 -10.21 6.94 -12.36
N PRO A 171 -10.03 5.61 -12.27
CA PRO A 171 -11.13 4.69 -12.13
C PRO A 171 -11.88 4.91 -10.80
N LYS A 172 -13.21 4.82 -10.87
CA LYS A 172 -14.14 4.99 -9.75
C LYS A 172 -14.87 3.68 -9.48
N ARG A 173 -15.26 3.46 -8.22
CA ARG A 173 -16.09 2.31 -7.87
C ARG A 173 -17.50 2.53 -8.41
N ALA A 174 -18.10 1.48 -8.95
CA ALA A 174 -19.51 1.43 -9.30
C ALA A 174 -20.21 0.41 -8.40
N LYS A 175 -21.47 0.70 -8.03
CA LYS A 175 -22.26 -0.20 -7.18
C LYS A 175 -22.46 -1.52 -7.91
N GLY A 176 -22.21 -2.64 -7.22
CA GLY A 176 -22.35 -3.99 -7.78
C GLY A 176 -21.23 -4.44 -8.71
N VAL A 177 -20.25 -3.57 -9.03
CA VAL A 177 -19.13 -3.92 -9.92
C VAL A 177 -17.86 -4.14 -9.11
N VAL A 178 -17.20 -5.27 -9.32
CA VAL A 178 -15.90 -5.56 -8.73
C VAL A 178 -14.86 -4.62 -9.32
N ALA A 179 -14.10 -3.95 -8.46
CA ALA A 179 -13.04 -3.04 -8.90
C ALA A 179 -11.91 -3.80 -9.60
N ASN A 180 -11.40 -3.27 -10.71
CA ASN A 180 -10.25 -3.82 -11.45
C ASN A 180 -8.88 -3.42 -10.86
N TRP A 181 -8.83 -3.07 -9.57
CA TRP A 181 -7.61 -2.70 -8.86
C TRP A 181 -7.62 -3.21 -7.41
N SER A 182 -6.45 -3.21 -6.77
CA SER A 182 -6.30 -3.52 -5.36
C SER A 182 -6.83 -2.39 -4.50
N THR A 183 -7.95 -2.61 -3.79
CA THR A 183 -8.48 -1.62 -2.84
C THR A 183 -7.47 -1.22 -1.77
N PRO A 184 -6.76 -2.16 -1.11
CA PRO A 184 -5.68 -1.79 -0.18
C PRO A 184 -4.55 -1.01 -0.86
N GLY A 185 -4.17 -1.38 -2.09
CA GLY A 185 -3.14 -0.66 -2.86
C GLY A 185 -3.55 0.78 -3.19
N ARG A 186 -4.81 1.00 -3.54
CA ARG A 186 -5.39 2.33 -3.79
C ARG A 186 -5.28 3.24 -2.57
N THR A 187 -5.65 2.71 -1.41
CA THR A 187 -5.56 3.38 -0.11
C THR A 187 -4.10 3.64 0.28
N LEU A 188 -3.20 2.68 0.05
CA LEU A 188 -1.77 2.86 0.28
C LEU A 188 -1.20 4.02 -0.54
N GLY A 189 -1.54 4.10 -1.84
CA GLY A 189 -1.17 5.24 -2.67
C GLY A 189 -1.71 6.58 -2.15
N PHE A 190 -2.89 6.58 -1.51
CA PHE A 190 -3.43 7.80 -0.89
C PHE A 190 -2.59 8.22 0.32
N HIS A 191 -2.24 7.28 1.20
CA HIS A 191 -1.38 7.55 2.35
C HIS A 191 0.01 8.05 1.94
N ILE A 192 0.62 7.46 0.92
CA ILE A 192 1.91 7.92 0.37
C ILE A 192 1.80 9.38 -0.09
N GLY A 193 0.78 9.70 -0.89
CA GLY A 193 0.57 11.07 -1.36
C GLY A 193 0.29 12.05 -0.23
N ASP A 194 -0.41 11.61 0.83
CA ASP A 194 -0.64 12.42 2.02
C ASP A 194 0.64 12.68 2.80
N GLN A 195 1.50 11.67 2.97
CA GLN A 195 2.81 11.83 3.63
C GLN A 195 3.71 12.78 2.87
N PHE A 196 3.78 12.69 1.55
CA PHE A 196 4.55 13.64 0.73
C PHE A 196 3.98 15.05 0.80
N ASN A 197 2.66 15.21 0.87
CA ASN A 197 2.07 16.54 1.03
C ASN A 197 2.39 17.19 2.39
N ARG A 198 2.68 16.41 3.44
CA ARG A 198 3.08 16.90 4.76
C ARG A 198 4.57 17.26 4.85
N GLN A 199 5.39 16.87 3.86
CA GLN A 199 6.81 17.24 3.83
C GLN A 199 7.01 18.72 3.51
N LYS A 200 8.19 19.22 3.86
CA LYS A 200 8.72 20.53 3.48
C LYS A 200 8.89 20.64 1.97
N GLU A 201 8.93 21.86 1.44
CA GLU A 201 8.95 22.13 0.00
C GLU A 201 10.23 21.67 -0.71
N ASP A 202 11.35 21.58 0.02
CA ASP A 202 12.63 21.05 -0.43
C ASP A 202 12.61 19.52 -0.66
N HIS A 203 11.64 18.81 -0.08
CA HIS A 203 11.48 17.37 -0.30
C HIS A 203 11.10 17.11 -1.78
N PRO A 204 11.82 16.24 -2.50
CA PRO A 204 11.74 16.17 -3.96
C PRO A 204 10.36 15.71 -4.49
N TYR A 205 9.67 14.80 -3.79
CA TYR A 205 8.30 14.44 -4.15
C TYR A 205 7.27 15.55 -3.83
N LYS A 206 7.55 16.40 -2.83
CA LYS A 206 6.70 17.57 -2.52
C LYS A 206 6.94 18.66 -3.55
N ALA A 207 8.19 18.97 -3.87
CA ALA A 207 8.57 19.91 -4.93
C ALA A 207 7.93 19.51 -6.28
N PHE A 208 8.00 18.23 -6.64
CA PHE A 208 7.32 17.72 -7.83
C PHE A 208 5.79 17.91 -7.74
N MET A 209 5.17 17.61 -6.60
CA MET A 209 3.74 17.83 -6.43
C MET A 209 3.36 19.32 -6.58
N LEU A 210 4.16 20.23 -6.04
CA LEU A 210 3.93 21.68 -6.15
C LEU A 210 4.06 22.16 -7.60
N SER A 211 5.07 21.68 -8.34
CA SER A 211 5.23 22.02 -9.76
C SER A 211 4.05 21.53 -10.61
N ARG A 212 3.50 20.33 -10.30
CA ARG A 212 2.28 19.83 -10.94
C ARG A 212 1.04 20.64 -10.58
N LYS A 213 0.90 21.11 -9.33
CA LYS A 213 -0.20 22.02 -8.96
C LYS A 213 -0.16 23.30 -9.80
N ALA A 214 1.01 23.93 -9.91
CA ALA A 214 1.18 25.15 -10.71
C ALA A 214 0.85 24.90 -12.19
N LYS A 215 1.31 23.78 -12.75
CA LYS A 215 0.99 23.38 -14.15
C LYS A 215 -0.52 23.22 -14.36
N HIS A 216 -1.20 22.48 -13.49
CA HIS A 216 -2.65 22.27 -13.60
C HIS A 216 -3.45 23.54 -13.41
N GLN A 217 -3.06 24.40 -12.47
CA GLN A 217 -3.73 25.69 -12.27
C GLN A 217 -3.63 26.59 -13.52
N LYS A 218 -2.51 26.52 -14.25
CA LYS A 218 -2.30 27.26 -15.50
C LYS A 218 -3.10 26.66 -16.67
N ASN A 219 -3.08 25.34 -16.81
CA ASN A 219 -3.64 24.65 -17.98
C ASN A 219 -5.15 24.35 -17.86
N HIS A 220 -5.66 24.27 -16.63
CA HIS A 220 -7.04 23.93 -16.31
C HIS A 220 -7.60 24.95 -15.30
N PRO A 221 -7.82 26.21 -15.73
CA PRO A 221 -8.35 27.25 -14.85
C PRO A 221 -9.79 26.95 -14.38
N ASP A 222 -10.50 26.06 -15.09
CA ASP A 222 -11.83 25.56 -14.76
C ASP A 222 -11.84 24.55 -13.60
N TRP A 223 -10.69 23.97 -13.25
CA TRP A 223 -10.61 22.99 -12.17
C TRP A 223 -10.69 23.64 -10.80
N SER A 224 -11.49 23.03 -9.90
CA SER A 224 -11.49 23.43 -8.50
C SER A 224 -10.11 23.20 -7.86
N LYS A 225 -9.78 23.98 -6.83
CA LYS A 225 -8.54 23.83 -6.05
C LYS A 225 -8.34 22.38 -5.55
N GLY A 226 -9.44 21.72 -5.17
CA GLY A 226 -9.44 20.31 -4.76
C GLY A 226 -9.09 19.35 -5.90
N HIS A 227 -9.61 19.59 -7.11
CA HIS A 227 -9.27 18.80 -8.28
C HIS A 227 -7.78 18.97 -8.64
N VAL A 228 -7.28 20.20 -8.73
CA VAL A 228 -5.86 20.51 -8.97
C VAL A 228 -4.96 19.81 -7.95
N HIS A 229 -5.31 19.90 -6.66
CA HIS A 229 -4.57 19.24 -5.59
C HIS A 229 -4.53 17.71 -5.77
N ASN A 230 -5.67 17.08 -6.05
CA ASN A 230 -5.78 15.64 -6.19
C ASN A 230 -5.06 15.11 -7.43
N ALA A 231 -5.11 15.85 -8.55
CA ALA A 231 -4.39 15.52 -9.77
C ALA A 231 -2.86 15.55 -9.52
N ALA A 232 -2.36 16.64 -8.93
CA ALA A 232 -0.95 16.77 -8.59
C ALA A 232 -0.47 15.72 -7.58
N ARG A 233 -1.29 15.43 -6.55
CA ARG A 233 -1.00 14.36 -5.58
C ARG A 233 -0.92 13.00 -6.27
N ASN A 234 -1.83 12.72 -7.20
CA ASN A 234 -1.84 11.47 -7.96
C ASN A 234 -0.58 11.32 -8.83
N GLU A 235 -0.13 12.39 -9.49
CA GLU A 235 1.13 12.38 -10.25
C GLU A 235 2.35 12.16 -9.37
N ALA A 236 2.44 12.80 -8.20
CA ALA A 236 3.54 12.56 -7.26
C ALA A 236 3.59 11.10 -6.77
N VAL A 237 2.41 10.50 -6.53
CA VAL A 237 2.30 9.07 -6.20
C VAL A 237 2.73 8.20 -7.38
N LYS A 238 2.32 8.51 -8.61
CA LYS A 238 2.72 7.74 -9.80
C LYS A 238 4.24 7.80 -10.02
N LEU A 239 4.85 8.96 -9.81
CA LEU A 239 6.29 9.15 -9.87
C LEU A 239 6.99 8.26 -8.83
N PHE A 240 6.60 8.32 -7.56
CA PHE A 240 7.17 7.46 -6.53
C PHE A 240 6.98 5.97 -6.82
N LEU A 241 5.80 5.54 -7.27
CA LEU A 241 5.55 4.15 -7.65
C LEU A 241 6.41 3.71 -8.84
N SER A 242 6.76 4.65 -9.74
CA SER A 242 7.71 4.39 -10.82
C SER A 242 9.13 4.20 -10.29
N HIS A 243 9.56 5.04 -9.34
CA HIS A 243 10.85 4.86 -8.70
C HIS A 243 10.91 3.53 -7.96
N PHE A 244 9.87 3.18 -7.21
CA PHE A 244 9.77 1.91 -6.49
C PHE A 244 9.83 0.71 -7.43
N TRP A 245 9.09 0.76 -8.54
CA TRP A 245 9.12 -0.30 -9.55
C TRP A 245 10.51 -0.46 -10.16
N HIS A 246 11.16 0.66 -10.51
CA HIS A 246 12.51 0.67 -11.09
C HIS A 246 13.52 0.08 -10.11
N VAL A 247 13.61 0.61 -8.89
CA VAL A 247 14.55 0.13 -7.86
C VAL A 247 14.30 -1.34 -7.52
N SER A 248 13.04 -1.74 -7.31
CA SER A 248 12.70 -3.16 -7.01
C SER A 248 13.20 -4.11 -8.10
N ARG A 249 13.05 -3.73 -9.36
CA ARG A 249 13.43 -4.57 -10.50
C ARG A 249 14.93 -4.55 -10.73
N THR A 250 15.59 -3.41 -10.59
CA THR A 250 17.05 -3.30 -10.63
C THR A 250 17.69 -4.21 -9.59
N LEU A 251 17.25 -4.14 -8.34
CA LEU A 251 17.76 -4.99 -7.25
C LEU A 251 17.45 -6.48 -7.48
N ALA A 252 16.32 -6.80 -8.09
CA ALA A 252 15.97 -8.18 -8.46
C ALA A 252 16.65 -8.69 -9.74
N GLY A 253 17.52 -7.89 -10.39
CA GLY A 253 18.15 -8.24 -11.67
C GLY A 253 17.16 -8.43 -12.82
N LYS A 254 15.97 -7.81 -12.72
CA LYS A 254 14.90 -7.92 -13.72
C LYS A 254 15.00 -6.78 -14.75
N PRO A 255 14.54 -7.00 -16.00
CA PRO A 255 14.54 -5.95 -17.01
C PRO A 255 13.78 -4.71 -16.54
N VAL A 256 14.42 -3.55 -16.64
CA VAL A 256 13.83 -2.24 -16.33
C VAL A 256 13.58 -1.46 -17.62
N SER A 257 12.48 -0.73 -17.66
CA SER A 257 12.25 0.35 -18.62
C SER A 257 12.54 1.67 -17.94
N ASP A 258 12.73 2.73 -18.72
CA ASP A 258 12.95 4.07 -18.17
C ASP A 258 11.85 4.47 -17.19
N PRO A 259 12.21 5.01 -16.00
CA PRO A 259 11.24 5.40 -14.98
C PRO A 259 10.45 6.62 -15.47
N TYR A 260 9.13 6.50 -15.44
CA TYR A 260 8.16 7.57 -15.66
C TYR A 260 8.50 8.53 -16.82
N SER A 261 8.28 8.12 -18.06
CA SER A 261 8.10 9.09 -19.14
C SER A 261 6.74 9.78 -18.94
N GLY A 262 6.74 11.05 -18.51
CA GLY A 262 5.53 11.86 -18.47
C GLY A 262 4.98 12.14 -19.87
N VAL A 263 4.45 11.13 -20.56
CA VAL A 263 3.89 11.28 -21.90
C VAL A 263 2.47 11.79 -21.78
N ILE A 264 2.36 13.12 -21.77
CA ILE A 264 1.33 13.83 -22.51
C ILE A 264 2.13 14.78 -23.40
N MET A 265 2.36 14.36 -24.65
CA MET A 265 3.01 15.09 -25.75
C MET A 265 4.47 15.55 -25.53
N GLY A 266 5.43 14.77 -26.05
CA GLY A 266 6.61 15.34 -26.72
C GLY A 266 7.90 15.62 -25.94
N HIS A 267 8.01 15.40 -24.63
CA HIS A 267 9.29 15.62 -23.92
C HIS A 267 9.64 14.52 -22.89
N THR A 268 10.80 13.90 -23.10
CA THR A 268 11.46 12.82 -22.35
C THR A 268 12.16 13.31 -21.07
N ASN A 269 11.42 13.91 -20.14
CA ASN A 269 12.00 14.23 -18.82
C ASN A 269 11.89 13.02 -17.90
N ILE A 270 12.82 12.09 -18.05
CA ILE A 270 13.01 10.93 -17.15
C ILE A 270 13.43 11.49 -15.79
N VAL A 271 12.63 11.20 -14.77
CA VAL A 271 12.97 11.51 -13.38
C VAL A 271 13.52 10.23 -12.74
N LYS A 272 14.79 10.26 -12.34
CA LYS A 272 15.44 9.12 -11.68
C LYS A 272 14.97 8.98 -10.23
N PRO A 273 15.01 7.77 -9.65
CA PRO A 273 14.71 7.56 -8.24
C PRO A 273 15.53 8.47 -7.33
N PHE A 274 14.84 9.37 -6.61
CA PHE A 274 15.47 10.15 -5.54
C PHE A 274 15.96 9.22 -4.44
N TYR A 275 17.07 9.56 -3.78
CA TYR A 275 17.65 8.79 -2.68
C TYR A 275 18.19 7.40 -3.07
N PHE A 276 18.26 7.06 -4.36
CA PHE A 276 18.88 5.83 -4.83
C PHE A 276 20.21 6.16 -5.51
N ALA A 277 21.31 5.66 -4.96
CA ALA A 277 22.66 5.90 -5.47
C ALA A 277 23.09 4.92 -6.57
N GLY A 278 22.14 4.16 -7.13
CA GLY A 278 22.40 3.04 -8.05
C GLY A 278 23.32 3.35 -9.22
#